data_AF-A0A2V7XF62-F1
#
_entry.id   AF-A0A2V7XF62-F1
#
_cell.length_a   1.000
_cell.length_b   1.000
_cell.length_c   1.000
_cell.angle_alpha   90.00
_cell.angle_beta   90.00
_cell.angle_gamma   90.00
#
_symmetry.space_group_name_H-M   'P 1'
#
loop_
_entity.id
_entity.type
_entity.pdbx_description
1 polymer ?
#
loop_
_entity_poly.entity_id
_entity_poly.type
_entity_poly.pdbx_seq_one_letter_code
_entity_poly.pdbx_strand_id
1 'polypeptide(L)'
;MGDRVSFLVVYITEAHPSDVWQSQNNFKDNVVFASPRSEDERASLAGTCVRKLGIDMPALLDEFGNSTESAYTAWPDRIYLIDRSGRVAYKSKPGPFGFKPDELQAALHRVVPAN
;
A
#
# COMPACT_ATOMS: atom_id res chain seq x y z
N MET A 1 11.25 -15.95 11.08
CA MET A 1 11.42 -14.66 10.37
C MET A 1 10.82 -13.47 11.12
N GLY A 2 9.84 -13.71 12.02
CA GLY A 2 9.01 -12.70 12.69
C GLY A 2 9.72 -11.58 13.46
N ASP A 3 10.96 -11.78 13.94
CA ASP A 3 11.69 -10.74 14.68
C ASP A 3 12.79 -10.03 13.86
N ARG A 4 12.91 -10.32 12.55
CA ARG A 4 13.99 -9.78 11.70
C ARG A 4 13.53 -8.80 10.64
N VAL A 5 12.23 -8.74 10.38
CA VAL A 5 11.59 -7.93 9.34
C VAL A 5 10.27 -7.40 9.89
N SER A 6 10.03 -6.11 9.72
CA SER A 6 8.76 -5.48 10.06
C SER A 6 7.96 -5.21 8.80
N PHE A 7 6.66 -5.45 8.86
CA PHE A 7 5.72 -5.16 7.78
C PHE A 7 4.81 -4.01 8.19
N LEU A 8 4.53 -3.12 7.24
CA LEU A 8 3.60 -2.02 7.40
C LEU A 8 2.87 -1.79 6.08
N VAL A 9 1.61 -1.36 6.17
CA VAL A 9 0.85 -0.85 5.03
C VAL A 9 0.81 0.66 5.15
N VAL A 10 1.09 1.39 4.06
CA VAL A 10 0.82 2.82 3.99
C VAL A 10 -0.37 3.03 3.07
N TYR A 11 -1.46 3.54 3.63
CA TYR A 11 -2.64 3.91 2.86
C TYR A 11 -2.40 5.25 2.18
N ILE A 12 -2.35 5.25 0.84
CA ILE A 12 -2.13 6.43 -0.01
C ILE A 12 -3.44 6.85 -0.69
N THR A 13 -3.39 7.96 -1.44
CA THR A 13 -4.50 8.40 -2.31
C THR A 13 -5.02 7.27 -3.21
N GLU A 14 -6.34 7.20 -3.31
CA GLU A 14 -7.10 6.19 -4.01
C GLU A 14 -6.81 6.21 -5.51
N ALA A 15 -6.58 5.02 -6.10
CA ALA A 15 -6.41 4.89 -7.54
C ALA A 15 -7.72 4.99 -8.34
N HIS A 16 -8.85 4.70 -7.70
CA HIS A 16 -10.18 4.69 -8.32
C HIS A 16 -11.25 5.34 -7.43
N PRO A 17 -11.11 6.64 -7.11
CA PRO A 17 -12.19 7.33 -6.41
C PRO A 17 -13.38 7.49 -7.39
N SER A 18 -14.59 7.41 -6.85
CA SER A 18 -15.83 7.32 -7.64
C SER A 18 -16.12 8.53 -8.52
N ASP A 19 -15.40 9.63 -8.33
CA ASP A 19 -15.52 10.91 -9.00
C ASP A 19 -14.53 11.12 -10.16
N VAL A 20 -13.55 10.23 -10.37
CA VAL A 20 -12.49 10.46 -11.38
C VAL A 20 -12.47 9.40 -12.49
N TRP A 21 -12.63 8.09 -12.20
CA TRP A 21 -12.82 7.05 -13.22
C TRP A 21 -13.18 5.70 -12.57
N GLN A 22 -14.31 5.08 -12.94
CA GLN A 22 -14.81 3.84 -12.31
C GLN A 22 -14.56 2.60 -13.18
N SER A 23 -13.88 1.60 -12.63
CA SER A 23 -13.87 0.24 -13.18
C SER A 23 -15.19 -0.47 -12.80
N GLN A 24 -15.80 -1.22 -13.73
CA GLN A 24 -17.10 -1.89 -13.55
C GLN A 24 -17.16 -2.85 -12.34
N ASN A 25 -16.01 -3.28 -11.81
CA ASN A 25 -15.94 -4.15 -10.62
C ASN A 25 -16.36 -3.43 -9.33
N ASN A 26 -16.13 -2.11 -9.20
CA ASN A 26 -16.42 -1.37 -7.97
C ASN A 26 -17.94 -1.24 -7.69
N PHE A 27 -18.78 -1.30 -8.73
CA PHE A 27 -20.24 -1.32 -8.60
C PHE A 27 -20.75 -2.64 -8.01
N LYS A 28 -20.09 -3.77 -8.31
CA LYS A 28 -20.51 -5.08 -7.79
C LYS A 28 -20.15 -5.23 -6.31
N ASP A 29 -19.05 -4.62 -5.87
CA ASP A 29 -18.56 -4.73 -4.49
C ASP A 29 -19.03 -3.58 -3.57
N ASN A 30 -19.87 -2.67 -4.08
CA ASN A 30 -20.39 -1.51 -3.33
C ASN A 30 -19.25 -0.62 -2.76
N VAL A 31 -18.16 -0.50 -3.51
CA VAL A 31 -16.97 0.30 -3.17
C VAL A 31 -17.02 1.60 -3.98
N VAL A 32 -17.96 2.47 -3.63
CA VAL A 32 -18.13 3.79 -4.25
C VAL A 32 -17.75 4.81 -3.19
N PHE A 33 -16.49 5.23 -3.19
CA PHE A 33 -15.99 6.27 -2.28
C PHE A 33 -15.54 7.47 -3.10
N ALA A 34 -16.11 8.63 -2.81
CA ALA A 34 -15.62 9.90 -3.36
C ALA A 34 -14.21 10.17 -2.86
N SER A 35 -13.42 10.93 -3.62
CA SER A 35 -12.11 11.38 -3.17
C SER A 35 -12.26 12.08 -1.81
N PRO A 36 -11.52 11.65 -0.76
CA PRO A 36 -11.61 12.29 0.54
C PRO A 36 -11.18 13.75 0.44
N ARG A 37 -11.89 14.65 1.14
CA ARG A 37 -11.66 16.10 1.12
C ARG A 37 -10.92 16.61 2.36
N SER A 38 -10.66 15.73 3.31
CA SER A 38 -9.94 16.01 4.55
C SER A 38 -9.15 14.79 5.02
N GLU A 39 -8.21 15.01 5.95
CA GLU A 39 -7.48 13.93 6.60
C GLU A 39 -8.41 12.97 7.36
N ASP A 40 -9.43 13.49 8.04
CA ASP A 40 -10.41 12.68 8.78
C ASP A 40 -11.21 11.76 7.84
N GLU A 41 -11.63 12.28 6.68
CA GLU A 41 -12.31 11.48 5.65
C GLU A 41 -11.38 10.39 5.11
N ARG A 42 -10.12 10.73 4.83
CA ARG A 42 -9.12 9.76 4.34
C ARG A 42 -8.83 8.70 5.40
N ALA A 43 -8.72 9.07 6.68
CA ALA A 43 -8.51 8.15 7.79
C ALA A 43 -9.70 7.19 7.96
N SER A 44 -10.93 7.70 7.84
CA SER A 44 -12.15 6.88 7.88
C SER A 44 -12.19 5.85 6.75
N LEU A 45 -11.81 6.27 5.54
CA LEU A 45 -11.75 5.42 4.36
C LEU A 45 -10.63 4.38 4.47
N ALA A 46 -9.44 4.78 4.90
CA ALA A 46 -8.32 3.89 5.21
C ALA A 46 -8.70 2.83 6.24
N GLY A 47 -9.36 3.24 7.33
CA GLY A 47 -9.85 2.31 8.36
C GLY A 47 -10.88 1.32 7.81
N THR A 48 -11.73 1.75 6.88
CA THR A 48 -12.68 0.86 6.19
C THR A 48 -11.97 -0.13 5.29
N CYS A 49 -10.97 0.32 4.53
CA CYS A 49 -10.13 -0.54 3.69
C CYS A 49 -9.43 -1.62 4.51
N VAL A 50 -8.72 -1.23 5.58
CA VAL A 50 -8.01 -2.13 6.50
C VAL A 50 -8.95 -3.20 7.05
N ARG A 51 -10.14 -2.81 7.53
CA ARG A 51 -11.14 -3.77 8.06
C ARG A 51 -11.70 -4.69 6.99
N LYS A 52 -12.07 -4.17 5.81
CA LYS A 52 -12.67 -4.97 4.74
C LYS A 52 -11.69 -5.97 4.14
N LEU A 53 -10.41 -5.62 4.04
CA LEU A 53 -9.36 -6.48 3.51
C LEU A 53 -8.76 -7.42 4.55
N GLY A 54 -9.12 -7.29 5.83
CA GLY A 54 -8.55 -8.11 6.92
C GLY A 54 -7.04 -7.87 7.08
N ILE A 55 -6.61 -6.61 6.99
CA ILE A 55 -5.19 -6.26 7.17
C ILE A 55 -4.85 -6.31 8.65
N ASP A 56 -4.13 -7.35 9.06
CA ASP A 56 -3.72 -7.59 10.45
C ASP A 56 -2.35 -6.98 10.82
N MET A 57 -1.70 -6.29 9.87
CA MET A 57 -0.42 -5.61 10.08
C MET A 57 -0.61 -4.11 10.33
N PRO A 58 0.35 -3.43 10.99
CA PRO A 58 0.27 -1.99 11.22
C PRO A 58 0.00 -1.21 9.93
N ALA A 59 -1.03 -0.38 9.96
CA ALA A 59 -1.41 0.50 8.87
C ALA A 59 -1.13 1.95 9.25
N LEU A 60 -0.44 2.67 8.36
CA LEU A 60 -0.16 4.09 8.43
C LEU A 60 -0.98 4.81 7.36
N LEU A 61 -1.22 6.09 7.59
CA LEU A 61 -1.90 6.96 6.63
C LEU A 61 -0.88 7.91 6.02
N ASP A 62 -0.83 7.99 4.68
CA ASP A 62 -0.10 9.07 4.03
C ASP A 62 -0.86 10.39 4.22
N GLU A 63 -0.12 11.43 4.59
CA GLU A 63 -0.68 12.74 4.86
C GLU A 63 -1.38 13.31 3.61
N PHE A 64 -2.26 14.29 3.80
CA PHE A 64 -3.18 14.70 2.75
C PHE A 64 -2.51 15.16 1.43
N GLY A 65 -1.33 15.78 1.54
CA GLY A 65 -0.43 16.22 0.49
C GLY A 65 0.35 15.12 -0.24
N ASN A 66 0.18 13.85 0.12
CA ASN A 66 0.72 12.68 -0.56
C ASN A 66 2.26 12.62 -0.63
N SER A 67 2.95 13.16 0.37
CA SER A 67 4.41 13.21 0.39
C SER A 67 5.07 11.82 0.39
N THR A 68 4.50 10.82 1.06
CA THR A 68 5.04 9.45 1.04
C THR A 68 4.81 8.81 -0.32
N GLU A 69 3.60 8.91 -0.87
CA GLU A 69 3.28 8.43 -2.21
C GLU A 69 4.24 9.03 -3.23
N SER A 70 4.45 10.34 -3.20
CA SER A 70 5.34 11.05 -4.14
C SER A 70 6.80 10.61 -3.99
N ALA A 71 7.31 10.55 -2.76
CA ALA A 71 8.69 10.13 -2.49
C ALA A 71 8.96 8.67 -2.94
N TYR A 72 7.95 7.81 -2.83
CA TYR A 72 8.04 6.40 -3.21
C TYR A 72 7.40 6.09 -4.57
N THR A 73 6.89 7.07 -5.32
CA THR A 73 6.12 6.85 -6.57
C THR A 73 5.15 5.68 -6.43
N ALA A 74 4.40 5.67 -5.33
CA ALA A 74 3.71 4.49 -4.82
C ALA A 74 2.40 4.21 -5.54
N TRP A 75 1.85 5.18 -6.27
CA TRP A 75 0.60 5.01 -7.02
C TRP A 75 0.72 4.02 -8.19
N PRO A 76 -0.26 3.13 -8.45
CA PRO A 76 -1.51 2.97 -7.68
C PRO A 76 -1.33 2.16 -6.39
N ASP A 77 -0.40 1.21 -6.39
CA ASP A 77 0.11 0.46 -5.24
C ASP A 77 1.54 -0.03 -5.53
N ARG A 78 2.35 -0.22 -4.47
CA ARG A 78 3.72 -0.75 -4.55
C ARG A 78 4.06 -1.61 -3.36
N ILE A 79 4.99 -2.52 -3.59
CA ILE A 79 5.75 -3.20 -2.53
C ILE A 79 7.16 -2.62 -2.51
N TYR A 80 7.61 -2.25 -1.31
CA TYR A 80 8.97 -1.84 -1.04
C TYR A 80 9.61 -2.73 0.01
N LEU A 81 10.91 -2.97 -0.13
CA LEU A 81 11.76 -3.56 0.90
C LEU A 81 12.89 -2.58 1.19
N ILE A 82 12.95 -2.11 2.42
CA ILE A 82 14.02 -1.26 2.91
C ILE A 82 14.95 -2.13 3.76
N ASP A 83 16.24 -2.13 3.44
CA ASP A 83 17.22 -2.89 4.19
C ASP A 83 17.63 -2.20 5.51
N ARG A 84 18.48 -2.87 6.30
CA ARG A 84 18.95 -2.36 7.59
C ARG A 84 19.80 -1.09 7.50
N SER A 85 20.28 -0.74 6.31
CA SER A 85 21.02 0.50 6.06
C SER A 85 20.13 1.63 5.56
N GLY A 86 18.81 1.41 5.50
CA GLY A 86 17.84 2.40 5.03
C GLY A 86 17.76 2.50 3.50
N ARG A 87 18.27 1.52 2.76
CA ARG A 87 18.29 1.54 1.29
C ARG A 87 17.15 0.70 0.73
N VAL A 88 16.62 1.13 -0.42
CA VAL A 88 15.64 0.33 -1.17
C VAL A 88 16.33 -0.90 -1.76
N ALA A 89 16.07 -2.07 -1.18
CA ALA A 89 16.56 -3.35 -1.66
C ALA A 89 15.62 -4.00 -2.68
N TYR A 90 14.34 -3.64 -2.66
CA TYR A 90 13.36 -4.03 -3.67
C TYR A 90 12.27 -2.97 -3.80
N LYS A 91 11.84 -2.76 -5.05
CA LYS A 91 10.71 -1.93 -5.46
C LYS A 91 9.94 -2.71 -6.52
N SER A 92 8.67 -2.96 -6.30
CA SER A 92 7.82 -3.63 -7.29
C SER A 92 7.54 -2.73 -8.49
N LYS A 93 7.09 -3.34 -9.58
CA LYS A 93 6.40 -2.61 -10.66
C LYS A 93 5.05 -2.07 -10.16
N PRO A 94 4.43 -1.11 -10.86
CA PRO A 94 3.10 -0.66 -10.54
C PRO A 94 2.06 -1.77 -10.60
N GLY A 95 1.20 -1.86 -9.60
CA GLY A 95 0.12 -2.81 -9.59
C GLY A 95 -1.12 -2.34 -10.38
N PRO A 96 -2.17 -3.16 -10.41
CA PRO A 96 -2.25 -4.44 -9.70
C PRO A 96 -1.29 -5.51 -10.28
N PHE A 97 -0.93 -5.41 -11.57
CA PHE A 97 -0.11 -6.43 -12.26
C PHE A 97 1.33 -6.55 -11.76
N GLY A 98 1.89 -5.48 -11.21
CA GLY A 98 3.22 -5.45 -10.60
C GLY A 98 3.25 -5.79 -9.11
N PHE A 99 2.10 -5.88 -8.43
CA PHE A 99 2.03 -6.21 -7.01
C PHE A 99 2.21 -7.72 -6.83
N LYS A 100 3.45 -8.16 -6.56
CA LYS A 100 3.82 -9.58 -6.52
C LYS A 100 4.51 -9.97 -5.21
N PRO A 101 3.78 -10.54 -4.25
CA PRO A 101 4.34 -11.00 -2.98
C PRO A 101 5.49 -12.01 -3.13
N ASP A 102 5.45 -12.87 -4.14
CA ASP A 102 6.53 -13.85 -4.39
C ASP A 102 7.87 -13.20 -4.73
N GLU A 103 7.84 -12.06 -5.44
CA GLU A 103 9.05 -11.29 -5.75
C GLU A 103 9.62 -10.63 -4.48
N LEU A 104 8.75 -10.14 -3.59
CA LEU A 104 9.15 -9.66 -2.26
C LEU A 104 9.78 -10.79 -1.44
N GLN A 105 9.18 -11.98 -1.43
CA GLN A 105 9.72 -13.13 -0.71
C GLN A 105 11.13 -13.47 -1.22
N ALA A 106 11.34 -13.50 -2.54
CA ALA A 106 12.66 -13.71 -3.11
C ALA A 106 13.65 -12.60 -2.71
N ALA A 107 13.22 -11.34 -2.64
CA ALA A 107 14.06 -10.24 -2.16
C ALA A 107 14.41 -10.36 -0.67
N LEU A 108 13.45 -10.78 0.16
CA LEU A 108 13.67 -11.03 1.59
C LEU A 108 14.74 -12.09 1.83
N HIS A 109 14.75 -13.17 1.06
CA HIS A 109 15.79 -14.20 1.14
C HIS A 109 17.21 -13.69 0.81
N ARG A 110 17.33 -12.60 0.04
CA ARG A 110 18.63 -11.99 -0.29
C ARG A 110 19.13 -11.06 0.81
N VAL A 111 18.24 -10.34 1.48
CA VAL A 111 18.61 -9.33 2.50
C VAL A 111 18.60 -9.87 3.93
N VAL A 112 17.89 -10.97 4.17
CA VAL A 112 17.84 -11.66 5.46
C VAL A 112 18.57 -12.99 5.32
N PRO A 113 19.82 -13.11 5.81
CA PRO A 113 20.56 -14.36 5.76
C PRO A 113 19.77 -15.51 6.37
N ALA A 114 19.83 -16.69 5.73
CA ALA A 114 19.50 -17.93 6.41
C ALA A 114 20.53 -18.13 7.52
N ASN A 115 20.05 -18.39 8.74
CA ASN A 115 20.94 -18.84 9.81
C ASN A 115 21.35 -20.28 9.54
#